data_AF-A0A373WIL0-F1
#
_entry.id   AF-A0A373WIL0-F1
#
_cell.length_a   1.000
_cell.length_b   1.000
_cell.length_c   1.000
_cell.angle_alpha   90.00
_cell.angle_beta   90.00
_cell.angle_gamma   90.00
#
_symmetry.space_group_name_H-M   'P 1'
#
loop_
_entity.id
_entity.type
_entity.pdbx_description
1 polymer ?
#
loop_
_entity_poly.entity_id
_entity_poly.type
_entity_poly.pdbx_seq_one_letter_code
_entity_poly.pdbx_strand_id
1 'polypeptide(L)'
;MSESGNKTRIFSAYSGEQKSHLTYAQAARWLLTLISFDDSAIKPSKEGKEKAGGKLPPSGVGWLGKLGLIYLNGSNFFETIMLNFVLINNDNIECDEQPMWEMDDPVKEERRKIPYPTNLAQLYTLQSRHILLNRCGDKIMGYIAIRGDSFTDKNAFIEPMTTWKINKTDYFPKKHCASEQMWREFSNIYNNSNGNHVPGVIKWFKFISTKVKLPMMRTTVLSVDYDKNNCSIQNVFGDSLEMNAQILSEVGRGYREEIKFEISRCEELAKKIGNLAWNIYLASGGNKNSKPKDIGSILDAKSQLYYRLDIPFRSWLSSLDPENDDKLEKFEQWQNTAKKITLDLGSELVAAAGDTAMVGHKIDKTIYSAPKAYNIFLRDVSKIYKEI
;
A
#
# COMPACT_ATOMS: atom_id res chain seq x y z
N MET A 1 -3.69 -19.93 -6.15
CA MET A 1 -4.90 -19.19 -6.54
C MET A 1 -5.97 -20.21 -6.91
N SER A 2 -7.03 -20.30 -6.11
CA SER A 2 -8.06 -21.33 -6.24
C SER A 2 -8.92 -21.10 -7.48
N GLU A 3 -9.16 -22.15 -8.25
CA GLU A 3 -10.10 -22.16 -9.36
C GLU A 3 -11.38 -22.88 -8.90
N SER A 4 -12.50 -22.16 -8.83
CA SER A 4 -13.79 -22.80 -8.61
C SER A 4 -14.23 -23.51 -9.90
N GLY A 5 -14.96 -24.63 -9.79
CA GLY A 5 -15.50 -25.37 -10.94
C GLY A 5 -16.42 -24.56 -11.87
N ASN A 6 -16.75 -23.30 -11.52
CA ASN A 6 -17.62 -22.43 -12.31
C ASN A 6 -16.89 -21.37 -13.15
N LYS A 7 -15.56 -21.22 -13.04
CA LYS A 7 -14.79 -20.23 -13.84
C LYS A 7 -13.37 -20.72 -14.15
N THR A 8 -13.16 -21.16 -15.39
CA THR A 8 -11.83 -21.50 -15.91
C THR A 8 -10.94 -20.27 -15.94
N ARG A 9 -9.76 -20.30 -15.30
CA ARG A 9 -8.78 -19.22 -15.40
C ARG A 9 -7.90 -19.42 -16.64
N ILE A 10 -7.96 -18.47 -17.58
CA ILE A 10 -7.30 -18.55 -18.88
C ILE A 10 -5.78 -18.28 -18.80
N PHE A 11 -5.30 -17.69 -17.68
CA PHE A 11 -3.88 -17.45 -17.39
C PHE A 11 -3.50 -18.01 -16.01
N SER A 12 -3.53 -19.34 -15.88
CA SER A 12 -3.08 -20.02 -14.66
C SER A 12 -1.56 -20.18 -14.68
N ALA A 13 -0.90 -19.84 -13.57
CA ALA A 13 0.54 -20.09 -13.36
C ALA A 13 0.88 -21.59 -13.30
N TYR A 14 -0.13 -22.46 -13.17
CA TYR A 14 0.00 -23.92 -13.17
C TYR A 14 -0.85 -24.54 -14.29
N SER A 15 -0.29 -25.51 -15.01
CA SER A 15 -0.95 -26.25 -16.09
C SER A 15 -0.74 -27.76 -15.94
N GLY A 16 -1.52 -28.56 -16.67
CA GLY A 16 -1.40 -30.03 -16.68
C GLY A 16 -1.59 -30.67 -15.30
N GLU A 17 -0.81 -31.71 -15.00
CA GLU A 17 -0.89 -32.47 -13.74
C GLU A 17 -0.59 -31.61 -12.50
N GLN A 18 0.18 -30.54 -12.62
CA GLN A 18 0.50 -29.64 -11.50
C GLN A 18 -0.72 -28.84 -11.03
N LYS A 19 -1.83 -28.87 -11.79
CA LYS A 19 -3.13 -28.31 -11.38
C LYS A 19 -3.98 -29.31 -10.58
N SER A 20 -3.72 -30.61 -10.72
CA SER A 20 -4.53 -31.66 -10.07
C SER A 20 -4.09 -31.99 -8.64
N HIS A 21 -2.86 -31.65 -8.28
CA HIS A 21 -2.31 -31.95 -6.95
C HIS A 21 -1.20 -30.98 -6.53
N LEU A 22 -0.95 -30.91 -5.21
CA LEU A 22 0.16 -30.16 -4.62
C LEU A 22 1.04 -31.09 -3.76
N THR A 23 2.34 -30.80 -3.72
CA THR A 23 3.23 -31.35 -2.67
C THR A 23 2.85 -30.79 -1.31
N TYR A 24 3.23 -31.48 -0.22
CA TYR A 24 3.01 -30.97 1.13
C TYR A 24 3.62 -29.58 1.36
N ALA A 25 4.82 -29.33 0.84
CA ALA A 25 5.48 -28.02 0.99
C ALA A 25 4.70 -26.90 0.28
N GLN A 26 4.18 -27.15 -0.92
CA GLN A 26 3.32 -26.19 -1.62
C GLN A 26 2.00 -26.00 -0.90
N ALA A 27 1.36 -27.08 -0.45
CA ALA A 27 0.09 -27.03 0.26
C ALA A 27 0.21 -26.27 1.59
N ALA A 28 1.31 -26.43 2.34
CA ALA A 28 1.56 -25.69 3.58
C ALA A 28 1.66 -24.17 3.33
N ARG A 29 2.38 -23.74 2.28
CA ARG A 29 2.44 -22.31 1.91
C ARG A 29 1.06 -21.76 1.52
N TRP A 30 0.31 -22.49 0.70
CA TRP A 30 -1.05 -22.08 0.31
C TRP A 30 -2.03 -22.10 1.46
N LEU A 31 -1.90 -23.04 2.40
CA LEU A 31 -2.72 -23.12 3.60
C LEU A 31 -2.59 -21.83 4.41
N LEU A 32 -1.36 -21.38 4.68
CA LEU A 32 -1.11 -20.11 5.37
C LEU A 32 -1.69 -18.92 4.60
N THR A 33 -1.50 -18.87 3.27
CA THR A 33 -2.08 -17.81 2.44
C THR A 33 -3.63 -17.78 2.51
N LEU A 34 -4.28 -18.94 2.43
CA LEU A 34 -5.74 -19.04 2.48
C LEU A 34 -6.30 -18.72 3.86
N ILE A 35 -5.63 -19.12 4.94
CA ILE A 35 -6.08 -18.77 6.29
C ILE A 35 -6.06 -17.25 6.48
N SER A 36 -5.10 -16.54 5.89
CA SER A 36 -4.88 -15.12 6.19
C SER A 36 -5.45 -14.13 5.15
N PHE A 37 -5.39 -14.45 3.86
CA PHE A 37 -5.68 -13.52 2.75
C PHE A 37 -6.89 -13.93 1.89
N ASP A 38 -7.62 -14.98 2.26
CA ASP A 38 -8.73 -15.45 1.43
C ASP A 38 -9.81 -14.38 1.22
N ASP A 39 -10.46 -14.45 0.06
CA ASP A 39 -11.50 -13.53 -0.36
C ASP A 39 -12.84 -13.85 0.33
N SER A 40 -13.87 -13.07 0.03
CA SER A 40 -15.20 -13.21 0.65
C SER A 40 -16.13 -14.20 -0.06
N ALA A 41 -15.65 -14.94 -1.07
CA ALA A 41 -16.47 -15.81 -1.90
C ALA A 41 -16.87 -17.14 -1.23
N ILE A 42 -16.20 -17.54 -0.14
CA ILE A 42 -16.56 -18.75 0.61
C ILE A 42 -18.01 -18.67 1.08
N LYS A 43 -18.81 -19.58 0.52
CA LYS A 43 -20.24 -19.70 0.83
C LYS A 43 -20.42 -20.38 2.19
N PRO A 44 -21.49 -20.05 2.92
CA PRO A 44 -21.77 -20.74 4.16
C PRO A 44 -22.08 -22.22 3.97
N SER A 45 -21.67 -23.05 4.92
CA SER A 45 -22.04 -24.47 4.94
C SER A 45 -23.54 -24.66 5.10
N LYS A 46 -24.08 -25.83 4.68
CA LYS A 46 -25.50 -26.16 4.87
C LYS A 46 -25.87 -26.16 6.36
N GLU A 47 -25.08 -26.88 7.16
CA GLU A 47 -25.23 -26.96 8.61
C GLU A 47 -25.16 -25.58 9.28
N GLY A 48 -24.20 -24.74 8.87
CA GLY A 48 -24.08 -23.37 9.39
C GLY A 48 -25.32 -22.51 9.09
N LYS A 49 -25.91 -22.64 7.90
CA LYS A 49 -27.17 -21.95 7.56
C LYS A 49 -28.34 -22.45 8.38
N GLU A 50 -28.45 -23.75 8.56
CA GLU A 50 -29.52 -24.37 9.36
C GLU A 50 -29.44 -23.90 10.82
N LYS A 51 -28.24 -23.95 11.42
CA LYS A 51 -27.99 -23.45 12.79
C LYS A 51 -28.30 -21.96 12.95
N ALA A 52 -28.08 -21.15 11.93
CA ALA A 52 -28.31 -19.70 11.96
C ALA A 52 -29.71 -19.25 11.51
N GLY A 53 -30.67 -20.18 11.31
CA GLY A 53 -32.02 -19.82 10.87
C GLY A 53 -32.07 -19.21 9.45
N GLY A 54 -31.13 -19.58 8.59
CA GLY A 54 -31.13 -19.27 7.15
C GLY A 54 -30.26 -18.09 6.71
N LYS A 55 -29.79 -17.22 7.63
CA LYS A 55 -28.91 -16.09 7.27
C LYS A 55 -27.69 -16.00 8.19
N LEU A 56 -26.51 -16.22 7.60
CA LEU A 56 -25.22 -15.96 8.23
C LEU A 56 -24.65 -14.61 7.77
N PRO A 57 -23.85 -13.93 8.62
CA PRO A 57 -23.20 -12.68 8.26
C PRO A 57 -22.27 -12.85 7.05
N PRO A 58 -22.13 -11.79 6.22
CA PRO A 58 -21.32 -11.83 5.00
C PRO A 58 -19.85 -12.17 5.31
N SER A 59 -19.20 -12.89 4.39
CA SER A 59 -17.92 -13.58 4.60
C SER A 59 -16.72 -12.68 4.91
N GLY A 60 -16.70 -11.45 4.39
CA GLY A 60 -15.53 -10.59 4.52
C GLY A 60 -14.23 -11.22 4.00
N VAL A 61 -13.18 -10.41 3.88
CA VAL A 61 -11.84 -10.92 3.58
C VAL A 61 -11.15 -11.39 4.87
N GLY A 62 -10.16 -12.27 4.76
CA GLY A 62 -9.27 -12.62 5.88
C GLY A 62 -8.57 -11.38 6.48
N TRP A 63 -8.10 -11.49 7.74
CA TRP A 63 -7.55 -10.34 8.48
C TRP A 63 -6.43 -9.63 7.71
N LEU A 64 -5.41 -10.36 7.27
CA LEU A 64 -4.27 -9.77 6.55
C LEU A 64 -4.68 -9.15 5.20
N GLY A 65 -5.76 -9.63 4.59
CA GLY A 65 -6.35 -9.05 3.38
C GLY A 65 -6.93 -7.64 3.58
N LYS A 66 -7.13 -7.19 4.81
CA LYS A 66 -7.64 -5.85 5.14
C LYS A 66 -6.53 -4.83 5.35
N LEU A 67 -5.31 -5.30 5.55
CA LEU A 67 -4.19 -4.50 6.03
C LEU A 67 -3.41 -3.88 4.87
N GLY A 68 -2.82 -2.70 5.12
CA GLY A 68 -1.65 -2.25 4.39
C GLY A 68 -0.44 -2.74 5.16
N LEU A 69 -0.01 -3.96 4.85
CA LEU A 69 1.02 -4.65 5.61
C LEU A 69 2.34 -3.90 5.51
N ILE A 70 3.01 -3.75 6.64
CA ILE A 70 4.30 -3.10 6.73
C ILE A 70 5.23 -3.88 7.66
N TYR A 71 6.45 -4.11 7.21
CA TYR A 71 7.49 -4.76 7.99
C TYR A 71 8.86 -4.20 7.62
N LEU A 72 9.86 -4.53 8.43
CA LEU A 72 11.22 -4.01 8.27
C LEU A 72 12.17 -5.09 7.78
N ASN A 73 13.12 -4.75 6.92
CA ASN A 73 14.14 -5.66 6.45
C ASN A 73 15.48 -5.36 7.11
N GLY A 74 16.10 -6.40 7.63
CA GLY A 74 17.51 -6.36 8.02
C GLY A 74 18.43 -6.78 6.87
N SER A 75 19.73 -6.77 7.15
CA SER A 75 20.77 -7.25 6.22
C SER A 75 20.72 -8.77 6.02
N ASN A 76 20.08 -9.48 6.97
CA ASN A 76 19.87 -10.91 6.95
C ASN A 76 18.52 -11.26 7.60
N PHE A 77 18.17 -12.55 7.58
CA PHE A 77 16.90 -13.02 8.12
C PHE A 77 16.80 -12.83 9.65
N PHE A 78 17.89 -13.04 10.39
CA PHE A 78 17.90 -12.83 11.84
C PHE A 78 17.58 -11.38 12.20
N GLU A 79 18.25 -10.41 11.57
CA GLU A 79 17.95 -8.98 11.75
C GLU A 79 16.51 -8.67 11.36
N THR A 80 16.03 -9.23 10.23
CA THR A 80 14.63 -9.06 9.80
C THR A 80 13.66 -9.55 10.89
N ILE A 81 13.88 -10.72 11.49
CA ILE A 81 13.03 -11.21 12.58
C ILE A 81 13.12 -10.26 13.79
N MET A 82 14.31 -9.88 14.24
CA MET A 82 14.50 -9.01 15.41
C MET A 82 13.84 -7.63 15.25
N LEU A 83 13.96 -7.03 14.06
CA LEU A 83 13.34 -5.74 13.75
C LEU A 83 11.81 -5.80 13.73
N ASN A 84 11.21 -6.98 13.52
CA ASN A 84 9.76 -7.18 13.48
C ASN A 84 9.21 -7.90 14.72
N PHE A 85 10.07 -8.28 15.66
CA PHE A 85 9.68 -8.91 16.92
C PHE A 85 9.24 -7.85 17.93
N VAL A 86 8.04 -7.29 17.70
CA VAL A 86 7.48 -6.18 18.49
C VAL A 86 7.10 -6.67 19.89
N LEU A 87 7.92 -6.35 20.89
CA LEU A 87 7.67 -6.72 22.30
C LEU A 87 6.84 -5.68 23.08
N ILE A 88 6.80 -4.45 22.59
CA ILE A 88 6.07 -3.34 23.20
C ILE A 88 5.08 -2.81 22.17
N ASN A 89 3.77 -3.01 22.41
CA ASN A 89 2.72 -2.48 21.55
C ASN A 89 1.70 -1.66 22.37
N ASN A 90 1.63 -0.36 22.09
CA ASN A 90 0.80 0.62 22.81
C ASN A 90 1.00 0.59 24.34
N ASP A 91 2.26 0.66 24.77
CA ASP A 91 2.69 0.71 26.18
C ASP A 91 2.41 -0.55 27.02
N ASN A 92 1.78 -1.58 26.44
CA ASN A 92 1.65 -2.89 27.06
C ASN A 92 2.91 -3.71 26.77
N ILE A 93 3.53 -4.21 27.83
CA ILE A 93 4.57 -5.23 27.80
C ILE A 93 3.86 -6.60 27.85
N GLU A 94 4.37 -7.55 27.04
CA GLU A 94 4.13 -8.99 27.06
C GLU A 94 2.89 -9.49 27.85
N CYS A 95 1.93 -10.05 27.11
CA CYS A 95 0.87 -10.92 27.64
C CYS A 95 1.33 -12.38 27.46
N ASP A 96 0.76 -13.32 28.21
CA ASP A 96 0.96 -14.76 27.97
C ASP A 96 0.62 -15.06 26.50
N GLU A 97 1.66 -15.28 25.70
CA GLU A 97 1.54 -15.56 24.27
C GLU A 97 0.94 -16.97 24.10
N GLN A 98 -0.08 -17.10 23.26
CA GLN A 98 -0.73 -18.38 23.01
C GLN A 98 -1.14 -18.48 21.54
N PRO A 99 -0.27 -18.96 20.65
CA PRO A 99 -0.66 -19.20 19.27
C PRO A 99 -1.79 -20.23 19.18
N MET A 100 -2.57 -20.16 18.11
CA MET A 100 -3.78 -20.98 17.93
C MET A 100 -3.52 -22.50 17.90
N TRP A 101 -2.28 -22.96 17.68
CA TRP A 101 -1.91 -24.37 17.74
C TRP A 101 -1.65 -24.89 19.16
N GLU A 102 -1.53 -24.00 20.16
CA GLU A 102 -1.37 -24.34 21.58
C GLU A 102 -2.71 -24.37 22.34
N MET A 103 -3.83 -24.15 21.64
CA MET A 103 -5.15 -24.33 22.24
C MET A 103 -5.52 -25.80 22.27
N ASP A 104 -5.91 -26.31 23.44
CA ASP A 104 -6.31 -27.71 23.64
C ASP A 104 -7.48 -28.12 22.75
N ASP A 105 -8.47 -27.24 22.62
CA ASP A 105 -9.67 -27.47 21.80
C ASP A 105 -9.68 -26.60 20.54
N PRO A 106 -9.46 -27.19 19.35
CA PRO A 106 -9.51 -26.45 18.10
C PRO A 106 -10.95 -26.00 17.81
N VAL A 107 -11.08 -24.72 17.48
CA VAL A 107 -12.37 -24.08 17.14
C VAL A 107 -12.89 -24.65 15.83
N LYS A 108 -14.14 -25.10 15.82
CA LYS A 108 -14.82 -25.70 14.65
C LYS A 108 -16.02 -24.88 14.17
N GLU A 109 -16.38 -23.83 14.91
CA GLU A 109 -17.55 -23.00 14.63
C GLU A 109 -17.35 -22.14 13.39
N GLU A 110 -18.34 -22.14 12.50
CA GLU A 110 -18.30 -21.30 11.31
C GLU A 110 -18.65 -19.85 11.67
N ARG A 111 -17.85 -18.87 11.18
CA ARG A 111 -18.13 -17.43 11.24
C ARG A 111 -18.26 -16.86 12.65
N ARG A 112 -17.51 -17.39 13.60
CA ARG A 112 -17.47 -16.86 14.97
C ARG A 112 -16.92 -15.43 14.97
N LYS A 113 -17.61 -14.55 15.71
CA LYS A 113 -17.14 -13.18 15.97
C LYS A 113 -16.51 -13.15 17.35
N ILE A 114 -15.20 -12.96 17.40
CA ILE A 114 -14.41 -12.94 18.63
C ILE A 114 -14.12 -11.49 19.06
N PRO A 115 -13.78 -11.26 20.35
CA PRO A 115 -13.10 -10.04 20.79
C PRO A 115 -11.75 -9.84 20.06
N TYR A 116 -11.08 -8.71 20.28
CA TYR A 116 -9.69 -8.57 19.82
C TYR A 116 -8.82 -9.68 20.43
N PRO A 117 -7.88 -10.26 19.68
CA PRO A 117 -6.79 -11.03 20.26
C PRO A 117 -6.09 -10.22 21.36
N THR A 118 -5.67 -10.89 22.43
CA THR A 118 -5.03 -10.23 23.59
C THR A 118 -3.51 -10.23 23.50
N ASN A 119 -2.93 -11.03 22.60
CA ASN A 119 -1.49 -11.13 22.36
C ASN A 119 -1.18 -11.29 20.85
N LEU A 120 0.09 -11.15 20.48
CA LEU A 120 0.49 -11.13 19.06
C LEU A 120 0.51 -12.53 18.45
N ALA A 121 0.84 -13.58 19.21
CA ALA A 121 0.83 -14.95 18.75
C ALA A 121 -0.58 -15.38 18.33
N GLN A 122 -1.61 -15.05 19.11
CA GLN A 122 -3.03 -15.27 18.75
C GLN A 122 -3.39 -14.52 17.46
N LEU A 123 -2.98 -13.25 17.33
CA LEU A 123 -3.25 -12.44 16.15
C LEU A 123 -2.59 -13.03 14.88
N TYR A 124 -1.30 -13.33 14.95
CA TYR A 124 -0.51 -13.83 13.82
C TYR A 124 -0.90 -15.24 13.39
N THR A 125 -1.52 -16.00 14.28
CA THR A 125 -1.99 -17.36 14.01
C THR A 125 -3.51 -17.45 13.86
N LEU A 126 -4.20 -16.30 13.81
CA LEU A 126 -5.65 -16.20 13.70
C LEU A 126 -6.20 -17.05 12.54
N GLN A 127 -7.11 -17.95 12.86
CA GLN A 127 -7.74 -18.84 11.90
C GLN A 127 -8.96 -18.17 11.26
N SER A 128 -8.76 -17.23 10.32
CA SER A 128 -9.89 -16.60 9.60
C SER A 128 -10.65 -17.59 8.69
N ARG A 129 -10.06 -18.76 8.42
CA ARG A 129 -10.64 -19.89 7.69
C ARG A 129 -10.32 -21.18 8.45
N HIS A 130 -11.26 -22.12 8.45
CA HIS A 130 -10.98 -23.51 8.81
C HIS A 130 -10.84 -24.32 7.53
N ILE A 131 -9.70 -24.99 7.37
CA ILE A 131 -9.34 -25.69 6.14
C ILE A 131 -9.00 -27.14 6.46
N LEU A 132 -9.61 -28.07 5.72
CA LEU A 132 -9.29 -29.48 5.76
C LEU A 132 -8.69 -29.90 4.42
N LEU A 133 -7.45 -30.39 4.43
CA LEU A 133 -6.75 -30.85 3.23
C LEU A 133 -7.11 -32.31 2.90
N ASN A 134 -7.41 -32.58 1.63
CA ASN A 134 -7.63 -33.93 1.11
C ASN A 134 -6.29 -34.55 0.68
N ARG A 135 -5.80 -35.54 1.43
CA ARG A 135 -4.51 -36.20 1.23
C ARG A 135 -4.68 -37.51 0.46
N CYS A 136 -3.81 -37.76 -0.51
CA CYS A 136 -3.71 -39.04 -1.21
C CYS A 136 -2.22 -39.39 -1.38
N GLY A 137 -1.73 -40.38 -0.63
CA GLY A 137 -0.31 -40.72 -0.59
C GLY A 137 0.54 -39.53 -0.15
N ASP A 138 1.52 -39.15 -0.97
CA ASP A 138 2.46 -38.05 -0.76
C ASP A 138 1.96 -36.69 -1.30
N LYS A 139 0.69 -36.63 -1.71
CA LYS A 139 0.10 -35.49 -2.43
C LYS A 139 -1.18 -34.97 -1.78
N ILE A 140 -1.46 -33.69 -2.02
CA ILE A 140 -2.73 -33.03 -1.68
C ILE A 140 -3.55 -32.87 -2.95
N MET A 141 -4.75 -33.46 -2.96
CA MET A 141 -5.63 -33.49 -4.14
C MET A 141 -6.72 -32.39 -4.09
N GLY A 142 -6.90 -31.73 -2.96
CA GLY A 142 -7.91 -30.70 -2.78
C GLY A 142 -8.05 -30.26 -1.33
N TYR A 143 -9.06 -29.43 -1.06
CA TYR A 143 -9.39 -28.98 0.28
C TYR A 143 -10.87 -28.65 0.43
N ILE A 144 -11.34 -28.64 1.68
CA ILE A 144 -12.62 -28.06 2.09
C ILE A 144 -12.28 -26.83 2.94
N ALA A 145 -12.98 -25.72 2.71
CA ALA A 145 -12.82 -24.53 3.51
C ALA A 145 -14.18 -23.99 3.97
N ILE A 146 -14.24 -23.59 5.24
CA ILE A 146 -15.32 -22.78 5.81
C ILE A 146 -14.71 -21.54 6.46
N ARG A 147 -15.53 -20.54 6.72
CA ARG A 147 -15.06 -19.33 7.38
C ARG A 147 -14.89 -19.56 8.89
N GLY A 148 -13.76 -19.11 9.43
CA GLY A 148 -13.47 -19.16 10.85
C GLY A 148 -13.69 -17.81 11.54
N ASP A 149 -12.74 -17.45 12.38
CA ASP A 149 -12.83 -16.31 13.30
C ASP A 149 -12.76 -14.96 12.60
N SER A 150 -13.42 -13.96 13.19
CA SER A 150 -13.26 -12.56 12.83
C SER A 150 -13.50 -11.64 14.02
N PHE A 151 -12.86 -10.48 14.02
CA PHE A 151 -13.13 -9.41 14.98
C PHE A 151 -13.38 -8.10 14.22
N THR A 152 -13.69 -7.03 14.95
CA THR A 152 -13.96 -5.71 14.36
C THR A 152 -12.67 -5.04 13.91
N ASP A 153 -12.69 -4.40 12.74
CA ASP A 153 -11.50 -3.73 12.19
C ASP A 153 -11.27 -2.34 12.80
N LYS A 154 -12.31 -1.77 13.43
CA LYS A 154 -12.29 -0.47 14.10
C LYS A 154 -11.32 -0.50 15.28
N ASN A 155 -10.38 0.43 15.37
CA ASN A 155 -9.45 0.63 16.49
C ASN A 155 -8.69 -0.66 16.91
N ALA A 156 -8.40 -1.55 15.97
CA ALA A 156 -7.72 -2.82 16.20
C ALA A 156 -6.20 -2.67 16.44
N PHE A 157 -5.80 -1.80 17.36
CA PHE A 157 -4.39 -1.41 17.55
C PHE A 157 -3.46 -2.52 18.06
N ILE A 158 -3.99 -3.71 18.35
CA ILE A 158 -3.19 -4.91 18.57
C ILE A 158 -2.33 -5.25 17.34
N GLU A 159 -2.75 -4.85 16.12
CA GLU A 159 -2.02 -5.05 14.88
C GLU A 159 -0.88 -4.02 14.71
N PRO A 160 0.40 -4.41 14.85
CA PRO A 160 1.50 -3.47 14.77
C PRO A 160 1.99 -3.25 13.33
N MET A 161 1.59 -4.10 12.37
CA MET A 161 2.12 -4.15 11.00
C MET A 161 1.13 -3.61 9.97
N THR A 162 0.35 -2.58 10.31
CA THR A 162 -0.51 -1.89 9.33
C THR A 162 -0.45 -0.37 9.44
N THR A 163 -0.66 0.32 8.32
CA THR A 163 -1.04 1.74 8.33
C THR A 163 -2.52 1.92 8.64
N TRP A 164 -2.89 3.11 9.12
CA TRP A 164 -4.23 3.43 9.59
C TRP A 164 -4.82 4.61 8.80
N LYS A 165 -6.13 4.56 8.56
CA LYS A 165 -6.92 5.70 8.09
C LYS A 165 -7.87 6.12 9.18
N ILE A 166 -8.03 7.42 9.34
CA ILE A 166 -8.93 8.02 10.33
C ILE A 166 -10.26 8.32 9.65
N ASN A 167 -11.35 7.87 10.26
CA ASN A 167 -12.69 8.27 9.89
C ASN A 167 -13.41 8.80 11.14
N LYS A 168 -13.62 10.11 11.19
CA LYS A 168 -14.08 10.83 12.40
C LYS A 168 -13.10 10.61 13.55
N THR A 169 -13.48 9.79 14.53
CA THR A 169 -12.68 9.43 15.72
C THR A 169 -12.17 7.99 15.67
N ASP A 170 -12.55 7.22 14.66
CA ASP A 170 -12.28 5.79 14.55
C ASP A 170 -11.17 5.51 13.53
N TYR A 171 -10.31 4.58 13.87
CA TYR A 171 -9.19 4.14 13.06
C TYR A 171 -9.54 2.82 12.40
N PHE A 172 -9.18 2.70 11.13
CA PHE A 172 -9.34 1.46 10.36
C PHE A 172 -8.04 1.15 9.63
N PRO A 173 -7.72 -0.13 9.41
CA PRO A 173 -6.61 -0.49 8.54
C PRO A 173 -6.73 0.18 7.17
N LYS A 174 -5.62 0.72 6.69
CA LYS A 174 -5.51 1.34 5.38
C LYS A 174 -4.65 0.44 4.51
N LYS A 175 -5.24 -0.12 3.45
CA LYS A 175 -4.50 -0.81 2.41
C LYS A 175 -3.63 0.17 1.63
N HIS A 176 -2.45 -0.28 1.23
CA HIS A 176 -1.62 0.45 0.28
C HIS A 176 -2.29 0.47 -1.10
N CYS A 177 -1.94 1.45 -1.92
CA CYS A 177 -2.48 1.60 -3.28
C CYS A 177 -1.46 1.17 -4.34
N ALA A 178 -1.80 0.19 -5.18
CA ALA A 178 -0.90 -0.34 -6.21
C ALA A 178 -0.44 0.70 -7.25
N SER A 179 -1.20 1.78 -7.42
CA SER A 179 -0.88 2.87 -8.35
C SER A 179 -0.05 3.99 -7.72
N GLU A 180 0.37 3.85 -6.46
CA GLU A 180 1.12 4.86 -5.74
C GLU A 180 2.44 4.29 -5.21
N GLN A 181 3.52 5.04 -5.40
CA GLN A 181 4.82 4.72 -4.84
C GLN A 181 4.80 4.90 -3.32
N MET A 182 5.44 3.98 -2.59
CA MET A 182 5.44 3.96 -1.12
C MET A 182 5.92 5.27 -0.49
N TRP A 183 6.88 5.97 -1.10
CA TRP A 183 7.38 7.24 -0.56
C TRP A 183 6.29 8.32 -0.47
N ARG A 184 5.23 8.24 -1.27
CA ARG A 184 4.07 9.14 -1.17
C ARG A 184 3.24 8.88 0.09
N GLU A 185 3.37 7.70 0.68
CA GLU A 185 2.72 7.34 1.95
C GLU A 185 3.60 7.64 3.18
N PHE A 186 4.78 8.25 3.01
CA PHE A 186 5.76 8.52 4.06
C PHE A 186 5.14 9.08 5.34
N SER A 187 4.27 10.09 5.22
CA SER A 187 3.65 10.73 6.39
C SER A 187 2.77 9.77 7.19
N ASN A 188 2.03 8.88 6.51
CA ASN A 188 1.18 7.88 7.19
C ASN A 188 2.02 6.84 7.94
N ILE A 189 3.19 6.53 7.39
CA ILE A 189 4.06 5.48 7.92
C ILE A 189 4.96 5.99 9.04
N TYR A 190 5.52 7.20 8.93
CA TYR A 190 6.62 7.63 9.80
C TYR A 190 6.31 8.86 10.67
N ASN A 191 5.21 9.57 10.42
CA ASN A 191 4.90 10.81 11.13
C ASN A 191 3.67 10.67 12.04
N ASN A 192 3.87 10.85 13.34
CA ASN A 192 2.82 10.78 14.38
C ASN A 192 2.11 12.15 14.57
N SER A 193 1.89 12.90 13.49
CA SER A 193 1.22 14.21 13.53
C SER A 193 -0.24 14.12 13.10
N ASN A 194 -1.05 15.13 13.46
CA ASN A 194 -2.45 15.28 13.05
C ASN A 194 -3.36 14.07 13.38
N GLY A 195 -3.09 13.39 14.51
CA GLY A 195 -3.84 12.22 14.93
C GLY A 195 -3.53 10.95 14.14
N ASN A 196 -2.49 10.93 13.29
CA ASN A 196 -2.08 9.71 12.59
C ASN A 196 -1.63 8.64 13.59
N HIS A 197 -2.15 7.41 13.46
CA HIS A 197 -1.65 6.27 14.24
C HIS A 197 -0.54 5.58 13.43
N VAL A 198 0.71 5.88 13.77
CA VAL A 198 1.89 5.25 13.16
C VAL A 198 1.90 3.74 13.45
N PRO A 199 2.28 2.87 12.50
CA PRO A 199 2.36 1.42 12.72
C PRO A 199 3.23 1.07 13.94
N GLY A 200 2.79 0.08 14.72
CA GLY A 200 3.49 -0.38 15.92
C GLY A 200 4.94 -0.83 15.63
N VAL A 201 5.17 -1.47 14.48
CA VAL A 201 6.52 -1.91 14.07
C VAL A 201 7.49 -0.72 13.84
N ILE A 202 6.99 0.44 13.41
CA ILE A 202 7.79 1.65 13.26
C ILE A 202 8.10 2.28 14.63
N LYS A 203 7.16 2.25 15.57
CA LYS A 203 7.40 2.65 16.96
C LYS A 203 8.44 1.74 17.62
N TRP A 204 8.35 0.44 17.37
CA TRP A 204 9.32 -0.55 17.83
C TRP A 204 10.72 -0.33 17.27
N PHE A 205 10.84 -0.08 15.96
CA PHE A 205 12.13 0.28 15.37
C PHE A 205 12.73 1.54 15.98
N LYS A 206 11.91 2.58 16.18
CA LYS A 206 12.35 3.80 16.85
C LYS A 206 12.86 3.51 18.27
N PHE A 207 12.25 2.58 19.00
CA PHE A 207 12.76 2.14 20.30
C PHE A 207 14.10 1.42 20.16
N ILE A 208 14.21 0.42 19.27
CA ILE A 208 15.46 -0.32 19.06
C ILE A 208 16.60 0.62 18.66
N SER A 209 16.34 1.61 17.80
CA SER A 209 17.38 2.54 17.32
C SER A 209 17.96 3.43 18.43
N THR A 210 17.28 3.55 19.57
CA THR A 210 17.85 4.18 20.78
C THR A 210 18.81 3.27 21.56
N LYS A 211 18.73 1.96 21.35
CA LYS A 211 19.50 0.94 22.07
C LYS A 211 20.66 0.39 21.23
N VAL A 212 20.48 0.34 19.92
CA VAL A 212 21.45 -0.17 18.96
C VAL A 212 21.63 0.84 17.84
N LYS A 213 22.89 1.13 17.48
CA LYS A 213 23.18 2.02 16.35
C LYS A 213 22.83 1.31 15.04
N LEU A 214 21.68 1.66 14.48
CA LEU A 214 21.23 1.22 13.16
C LEU A 214 21.49 2.37 12.17
N PRO A 215 22.25 2.16 11.08
CA PRO A 215 22.54 3.24 10.12
C PRO A 215 21.36 3.50 9.19
N MET A 216 20.76 2.43 8.66
CA MET A 216 19.66 2.49 7.69
C MET A 216 18.44 1.76 8.22
N MET A 217 17.27 2.23 7.81
CA MET A 217 16.01 1.55 7.95
C MET A 217 15.49 1.21 6.56
N ARG A 218 15.25 -0.08 6.31
CA ARG A 218 14.56 -0.56 5.12
C ARG A 218 13.19 -1.05 5.51
N THR A 219 12.17 -0.41 4.95
CA THR A 219 10.76 -0.71 5.22
C THR A 219 10.15 -1.29 3.95
N THR A 220 9.43 -2.40 4.06
CA THR A 220 8.67 -2.98 2.96
C THR A 220 7.18 -2.96 3.26
N VAL A 221 6.40 -2.65 2.24
CA VAL A 221 4.95 -2.71 2.25
C VAL A 221 4.45 -3.83 1.36
N LEU A 222 3.31 -4.42 1.74
CA LEU A 222 2.59 -5.43 0.95
C LEU A 222 1.08 -5.16 1.05
N SER A 223 0.36 -5.33 -0.04
CA SER A 223 -1.10 -5.23 -0.03
C SER A 223 -1.73 -6.16 -1.05
N VAL A 224 -2.96 -6.56 -0.77
CA VAL A 224 -3.80 -7.41 -1.63
C VAL A 224 -5.04 -6.63 -2.04
N ASP A 225 -5.22 -6.48 -3.34
CA ASP A 225 -6.42 -5.90 -3.91
C ASP A 225 -7.38 -6.99 -4.34
N TYR A 226 -8.63 -6.80 -3.95
CA TYR A 226 -9.73 -7.66 -4.36
C TYR A 226 -10.63 -6.91 -5.34
N ASP A 227 -11.49 -7.64 -6.04
CA ASP A 227 -12.53 -7.03 -6.86
C ASP A 227 -13.51 -6.18 -6.03
N LYS A 228 -14.41 -5.47 -6.70
CA LYS A 228 -15.40 -4.59 -6.07
C LYS A 228 -16.24 -5.27 -4.98
N ASN A 229 -16.45 -6.59 -5.08
CA ASN A 229 -17.25 -7.36 -4.14
C ASN A 229 -16.38 -8.10 -3.11
N ASN A 230 -15.05 -7.93 -3.17
CA ASN A 230 -14.05 -8.71 -2.48
C ASN A 230 -14.19 -10.23 -2.69
N CYS A 231 -14.63 -10.69 -3.88
CA CYS A 231 -14.87 -12.11 -4.18
C CYS A 231 -13.78 -12.74 -5.06
N SER A 232 -12.74 -11.98 -5.39
CA SER A 232 -11.56 -12.46 -6.10
C SER A 232 -10.38 -11.54 -5.85
N ILE A 233 -9.19 -12.10 -5.70
CA ILE A 233 -7.94 -11.35 -5.68
C ILE A 233 -7.62 -10.87 -7.11
N GLN A 234 -7.40 -9.57 -7.27
CA GLN A 234 -7.08 -8.89 -8.53
C GLN A 234 -5.59 -8.57 -8.64
N ASN A 235 -4.96 -8.16 -7.53
CA ASN A 235 -3.55 -7.80 -7.51
C ASN A 235 -2.91 -8.13 -6.15
N VAL A 236 -1.62 -8.45 -6.18
CA VAL A 236 -0.75 -8.53 -5.01
C VAL A 236 0.49 -7.74 -5.35
N PHE A 237 0.82 -6.75 -4.54
CA PHE A 237 1.96 -5.89 -4.81
C PHE A 237 2.69 -5.54 -3.52
N GLY A 238 3.97 -5.22 -3.67
CA GLY A 238 4.79 -4.68 -2.59
C GLY A 238 5.76 -3.64 -3.13
N ASP A 239 6.26 -2.83 -2.22
CA ASP A 239 7.23 -1.76 -2.48
C ASP A 239 8.14 -1.64 -1.24
N SER A 240 9.30 -1.01 -1.38
CA SER A 240 10.25 -0.83 -0.28
C SER A 240 10.90 0.53 -0.31
N LEU A 241 11.05 1.15 0.85
CA LEU A 241 11.72 2.43 1.03
C LEU A 241 12.87 2.27 2.01
N GLU A 242 14.02 2.85 1.66
CA GLU A 242 15.20 2.85 2.49
C GLU A 242 15.59 4.29 2.84
N MET A 243 15.91 4.53 4.10
CA MET A 243 16.35 5.83 4.59
C MET A 243 17.24 5.72 5.83
N ASN A 244 18.00 6.76 6.13
CA ASN A 244 18.80 6.81 7.35
C ASN A 244 17.90 6.69 8.60
N ALA A 245 18.27 5.82 9.53
CA ALA A 245 17.47 5.54 10.73
C ALA A 245 17.32 6.78 11.63
N GLN A 246 18.28 7.72 11.60
CA GLN A 246 18.20 8.99 12.34
C GLN A 246 17.06 9.88 11.86
N ILE A 247 16.49 9.64 10.67
CA ILE A 247 15.26 10.32 10.24
C ILE A 247 14.11 10.03 11.21
N LEU A 248 14.10 8.91 11.96
CA LEU A 248 13.09 8.62 12.99
C LEU A 248 13.45 9.10 14.40
N SER A 249 14.70 9.56 14.63
CA SER A 249 15.14 10.09 15.93
C SER A 249 14.61 11.51 16.17
N GLU A 250 14.94 12.12 17.30
CA GLU A 250 14.54 13.52 17.54
C GLU A 250 15.31 14.50 16.63
N VAL A 251 16.57 14.19 16.30
CA VAL A 251 17.39 14.97 15.36
C VAL A 251 16.72 15.00 13.97
N GLY A 252 16.17 13.88 13.53
CA GLY A 252 15.45 13.77 12.26
C GLY A 252 14.06 14.43 12.23
N ARG A 253 13.57 15.01 13.33
CA ARG A 253 12.20 15.59 13.37
C ARG A 253 12.00 16.68 12.33
N GLY A 254 12.97 17.58 12.18
CA GLY A 254 12.92 18.64 11.17
C GLY A 254 12.93 18.09 9.74
N TYR A 255 13.67 17.00 9.49
CA TYR A 255 13.69 16.31 8.21
C TYR A 255 12.32 15.68 7.89
N ARG A 256 11.65 15.02 8.85
CA ARG A 256 10.34 14.41 8.61
C ARG A 256 9.26 15.39 8.18
N GLU A 257 9.22 16.59 8.79
CA GLU A 257 8.26 17.62 8.37
C GLU A 257 8.60 18.18 6.99
N GLU A 258 9.88 18.45 6.71
CA GLU A 258 10.29 18.98 5.40
C GLU A 258 10.08 17.94 4.27
N ILE A 259 10.38 16.65 4.51
CA ILE A 259 10.08 15.55 3.55
C ILE A 259 8.58 15.53 3.23
N LYS A 260 7.72 15.70 4.23
CA LYS A 260 6.26 15.78 4.03
C LYS A 260 5.88 16.97 3.16
N PHE A 261 6.50 18.14 3.35
CA PHE A 261 6.27 19.30 2.48
C PHE A 261 6.76 19.03 1.06
N GLU A 262 7.92 18.40 0.88
CA GLU A 262 8.42 18.03 -0.45
C GLU A 262 7.51 17.05 -1.18
N ILE A 263 6.93 16.08 -0.48
CA ILE A 263 5.92 15.18 -1.06
C ILE A 263 4.69 15.97 -1.51
N SER A 264 4.23 16.93 -0.69
CA SER A 264 3.12 17.83 -1.07
C SER A 264 3.47 18.67 -2.31
N ARG A 265 4.70 19.18 -2.42
CA ARG A 265 5.21 19.89 -3.60
C ARG A 265 5.20 18.98 -4.84
N CYS A 266 5.58 17.71 -4.70
CA CYS A 266 5.48 16.72 -5.80
C CYS A 266 4.04 16.52 -6.26
N GLU A 267 3.09 16.45 -5.34
CA GLU A 267 1.66 16.36 -5.69
C GLU A 267 1.17 17.62 -6.42
N GLU A 268 1.67 18.80 -6.04
CA GLU A 268 1.39 20.05 -6.75
C GLU A 268 1.99 20.06 -8.16
N LEU A 269 3.25 19.63 -8.32
CA LEU A 269 3.87 19.47 -9.64
C LEU A 269 3.06 18.52 -10.52
N ALA A 270 2.60 17.39 -9.98
CA ALA A 270 1.73 16.45 -10.68
C ALA A 270 0.40 17.10 -11.07
N LYS A 271 -0.21 17.93 -10.20
CA LYS A 271 -1.40 18.72 -10.54
C LYS A 271 -1.10 19.69 -11.69
N LYS A 272 0.06 20.37 -11.71
CA LYS A 272 0.44 21.30 -12.79
C LYS A 272 0.66 20.58 -14.12
N ILE A 273 1.33 19.44 -14.14
CA ILE A 273 1.46 18.59 -15.34
C ILE A 273 0.09 18.11 -15.84
N GLY A 274 -0.77 17.66 -14.93
CA GLY A 274 -2.13 17.27 -15.28
C GLY A 274 -2.94 18.42 -15.91
N ASN A 275 -2.78 19.63 -15.39
CA ASN A 275 -3.42 20.83 -15.95
C ASN A 275 -2.85 21.21 -17.33
N LEU A 276 -1.53 21.04 -17.53
CA LEU A 276 -0.90 21.25 -18.84
C LEU A 276 -1.47 20.27 -19.87
N ALA A 277 -1.49 18.97 -19.56
CA ALA A 277 -2.07 17.94 -20.42
C ALA A 277 -3.54 18.22 -20.76
N TRP A 278 -4.33 18.66 -19.77
CA TRP A 278 -5.73 19.06 -20.00
C TRP A 278 -5.86 20.24 -20.97
N ASN A 279 -5.03 21.27 -20.82
CA ASN A 279 -5.08 22.43 -21.70
C ASN A 279 -4.62 22.09 -23.13
N ILE A 280 -3.63 21.19 -23.28
CA ILE A 280 -3.21 20.66 -24.59
C ILE A 280 -4.35 19.88 -25.25
N TYR A 281 -5.06 19.05 -24.49
CA TYR A 281 -6.24 18.33 -24.98
C TYR A 281 -7.32 19.29 -25.50
N LEU A 282 -7.67 20.32 -24.73
CA LEU A 282 -8.65 21.34 -25.16
C LEU A 282 -8.17 22.14 -26.38
N ALA A 283 -6.87 22.44 -26.45
CA ALA A 283 -6.26 23.11 -27.60
C ALA A 283 -6.27 22.22 -28.86
N SER A 284 -6.24 20.91 -28.71
CA SER A 284 -6.29 19.93 -29.81
C SER A 284 -7.72 19.67 -30.34
N GLY A 285 -8.73 20.44 -29.90
CA GLY A 285 -10.13 20.22 -30.25
C GLY A 285 -10.91 19.34 -29.28
N GLY A 286 -10.32 19.01 -28.12
CA GLY A 286 -10.97 18.26 -27.06
C GLY A 286 -12.19 18.99 -26.48
N ASN A 287 -13.18 18.21 -26.02
CA ASN A 287 -14.41 18.75 -25.41
C ASN A 287 -14.36 18.63 -23.88
N LYS A 288 -14.70 19.72 -23.18
CA LYS A 288 -14.80 19.81 -21.71
C LYS A 288 -15.71 18.74 -21.09
N ASN A 289 -16.73 18.29 -21.83
CA ASN A 289 -17.73 17.32 -21.35
C ASN A 289 -17.34 15.86 -21.60
N SER A 290 -16.17 15.60 -22.19
CA SER A 290 -15.70 14.26 -22.54
C SER A 290 -14.35 13.97 -21.89
N LYS A 291 -14.19 12.75 -21.38
CA LYS A 291 -12.87 12.27 -20.93
C LYS A 291 -12.01 12.00 -22.17
N PRO A 292 -10.73 12.40 -22.19
CA PRO A 292 -9.81 12.08 -23.30
C PRO A 292 -9.75 10.56 -23.49
N LYS A 293 -9.95 10.08 -24.73
CA LYS A 293 -9.97 8.64 -25.05
C LYS A 293 -8.59 8.09 -25.43
N ASP A 294 -7.70 8.87 -26.04
CA ASP A 294 -6.35 8.44 -26.41
C ASP A 294 -5.35 9.62 -26.37
N ILE A 295 -4.11 9.30 -25.97
CA ILE A 295 -2.90 10.14 -25.83
C ILE A 295 -3.06 11.33 -24.85
N GLY A 296 -2.36 11.28 -23.71
CA GLY A 296 -2.27 12.44 -22.80
C GLY A 296 -3.49 12.62 -21.90
N SER A 297 -4.10 11.53 -21.42
CA SER A 297 -5.05 11.66 -20.31
C SER A 297 -4.36 12.34 -19.11
N ILE A 298 -5.09 13.18 -18.37
CA ILE A 298 -4.56 13.85 -17.17
C ILE A 298 -3.92 12.84 -16.20
N LEU A 299 -4.51 11.64 -16.11
CA LEU A 299 -4.04 10.56 -15.24
C LEU A 299 -2.73 9.95 -15.73
N ASP A 300 -2.56 9.81 -17.04
CA ASP A 300 -1.33 9.30 -17.66
C ASP A 300 -0.17 10.29 -17.43
N ALA A 301 -0.38 11.58 -17.70
CA ALA A 301 0.66 12.60 -17.47
C ALA A 301 1.11 12.69 -16.00
N LYS A 302 0.17 12.58 -15.05
CA LYS A 302 0.50 12.51 -13.61
C LYS A 302 1.31 11.26 -13.28
N SER A 303 0.90 10.11 -13.80
CA SER A 303 1.57 8.83 -13.56
C SER A 303 2.98 8.82 -14.13
N GLN A 304 3.17 9.40 -15.33
CA GLN A 304 4.50 9.58 -15.94
C GLN A 304 5.41 10.48 -15.09
N LEU A 305 4.87 11.57 -14.51
CA LEU A 305 5.68 12.40 -13.61
C LEU A 305 6.12 11.61 -12.39
N TYR A 306 5.19 10.93 -11.70
CA TYR A 306 5.54 10.14 -10.52
C TYR A 306 6.54 9.04 -10.84
N TYR A 307 6.41 8.38 -12.00
CA TYR A 307 7.37 7.40 -12.47
C TYR A 307 8.78 8.00 -12.63
N ARG A 308 8.89 9.19 -13.21
CA ARG A 308 10.19 9.88 -13.38
C ARG A 308 10.76 10.41 -12.07
N LEU A 309 9.91 10.78 -11.11
CA LEU A 309 10.33 11.25 -9.78
C LEU A 309 10.75 10.09 -8.86
N ASP A 310 10.27 8.87 -9.10
CA ASP A 310 10.37 7.76 -8.14
C ASP A 310 11.82 7.41 -7.75
N ILE A 311 12.66 7.05 -8.72
CA ILE A 311 14.06 6.68 -8.45
C ILE A 311 14.87 7.87 -7.88
N PRO A 312 14.78 9.09 -8.45
CA PRO A 312 15.44 10.26 -7.87
C PRO A 312 15.00 10.56 -6.43
N PHE A 313 13.71 10.47 -6.11
CA PHE A 313 13.19 10.72 -4.77
C PHE A 313 13.75 9.70 -3.78
N ARG A 314 13.74 8.40 -4.14
CA ARG A 314 14.29 7.34 -3.28
C ARG A 314 15.78 7.52 -3.04
N SER A 315 16.53 7.83 -4.10
CA SER A 315 17.97 8.10 -3.98
C SER A 315 18.23 9.29 -3.06
N TRP A 316 17.50 10.39 -3.24
CA TRP A 316 17.61 11.57 -2.38
C TRP A 316 17.28 11.23 -0.92
N LEU A 317 16.13 10.59 -0.66
CA LEU A 317 15.70 10.23 0.69
C LEU A 317 16.72 9.31 1.39
N SER A 318 17.27 8.33 0.67
CA SER A 318 18.30 7.42 1.20
C SER A 318 19.63 8.13 1.51
N SER A 319 19.90 9.26 0.86
CA SER A 319 21.14 10.02 1.02
C SER A 319 21.10 11.06 2.14
N LEU A 320 19.95 11.27 2.78
CA LEU A 320 19.79 12.21 3.87
C LEU A 320 20.43 11.65 5.15
N ASP A 321 21.29 12.45 5.77
CA ASP A 321 21.96 12.17 7.04
C ASP A 321 21.73 13.33 8.02
N PRO A 322 20.71 13.22 8.90
CA PRO A 322 20.38 14.28 9.84
C PRO A 322 21.50 14.73 10.78
N GLU A 323 22.55 13.92 10.98
CA GLU A 323 23.66 14.25 11.88
C GLU A 323 24.76 15.07 11.19
N ASN A 324 24.95 14.89 9.88
CA ASN A 324 26.11 15.43 9.17
C ASN A 324 25.76 16.37 8.01
N ASP A 325 24.53 16.32 7.50
CA ASP A 325 24.12 17.11 6.34
C ASP A 325 23.81 18.57 6.67
N ASP A 326 24.14 19.47 5.74
CA ASP A 326 23.42 20.73 5.61
C ASP A 326 22.03 20.44 5.03
N LYS A 327 21.03 20.55 5.90
CA LYS A 327 19.62 20.31 5.55
C LYS A 327 19.17 21.19 4.39
N LEU A 328 19.55 22.47 4.35
CA LEU A 328 19.08 23.38 3.29
C LEU A 328 19.63 22.95 1.94
N GLU A 329 20.92 22.66 1.87
CA GLU A 329 21.59 22.23 0.64
C GLU A 329 20.95 20.96 0.07
N LYS A 330 20.76 19.92 0.90
CA LYS A 330 20.17 18.64 0.46
C LYS A 330 18.76 18.80 -0.08
N PHE A 331 17.96 19.68 0.52
CA PHE A 331 16.59 19.92 0.06
C PHE A 331 16.59 20.76 -1.23
N GLU A 332 17.43 21.79 -1.34
CA GLU A 332 17.57 22.55 -2.59
C GLU A 332 18.01 21.68 -3.77
N GLN A 333 18.93 20.73 -3.55
CA GLN A 333 19.34 19.73 -4.56
C GLN A 333 18.15 18.92 -5.07
N TRP A 334 17.30 18.44 -4.16
CA TRP A 334 16.07 17.73 -4.52
C TRP A 334 15.09 18.62 -5.28
N GLN A 335 14.81 19.81 -4.77
CA GLN A 335 13.88 20.77 -5.39
C GLN A 335 14.29 21.11 -6.82
N ASN A 336 15.58 21.33 -7.06
CA ASN A 336 16.13 21.56 -8.40
C ASN A 336 15.94 20.34 -9.31
N THR A 337 16.16 19.13 -8.79
CA THR A 337 15.96 17.87 -9.51
C THR A 337 14.49 17.66 -9.89
N ALA A 338 13.57 17.79 -8.93
CA ALA A 338 12.14 17.64 -9.13
C ALA A 338 11.60 18.68 -10.13
N LYS A 339 12.04 19.94 -10.00
CA LYS A 339 11.72 21.01 -10.94
C LYS A 339 12.19 20.68 -12.35
N LYS A 340 13.45 20.27 -12.52
CA LYS A 340 14.01 19.90 -13.83
C LYS A 340 13.20 18.77 -14.49
N ILE A 341 13.00 17.66 -13.78
CA ILE A 341 12.21 16.52 -14.25
C ILE A 341 10.81 16.96 -14.70
N THR A 342 10.17 17.84 -13.92
CA THR A 342 8.83 18.35 -14.23
C THR A 342 8.83 19.22 -15.48
N LEU A 343 9.79 20.13 -15.61
CA LEU A 343 9.92 21.02 -16.78
C LEU A 343 10.21 20.23 -18.06
N ASP A 344 11.10 19.22 -17.98
CA ASP A 344 11.45 18.34 -19.10
C ASP A 344 10.21 17.58 -19.60
N LEU A 345 9.44 16.96 -18.71
CA LEU A 345 8.18 16.30 -19.07
C LEU A 345 7.17 17.29 -19.67
N GLY A 346 7.06 18.50 -19.10
CA GLY A 346 6.18 19.53 -19.64
C GLY A 346 6.56 19.95 -21.07
N SER A 347 7.86 20.08 -21.34
CA SER A 347 8.38 20.38 -22.67
C SER A 347 8.08 19.27 -23.66
N GLU A 348 8.25 18.00 -23.26
CA GLU A 348 7.93 16.83 -24.09
C GLU A 348 6.44 16.76 -24.44
N LEU A 349 5.54 17.01 -23.47
CA LEU A 349 4.10 17.03 -23.71
C LEU A 349 3.70 18.10 -24.74
N VAL A 350 4.33 19.27 -24.69
CA VAL A 350 4.08 20.35 -25.65
C VAL A 350 4.67 20.02 -27.01
N ALA A 351 5.88 19.45 -27.06
CA ALA A 351 6.51 19.02 -28.32
C ALA A 351 5.71 17.89 -29.02
N ALA A 352 5.05 17.04 -28.25
CA ALA A 352 4.16 16.00 -28.77
C ALA A 352 2.76 16.52 -29.18
N ALA A 353 2.44 17.79 -28.91
CA ALA A 353 1.15 18.36 -29.27
C ALA A 353 1.05 18.62 -30.78
N GLY A 354 -0.06 18.24 -31.39
CA GLY A 354 -0.28 18.42 -32.84
C GLY A 354 -0.44 19.89 -33.25
N ASP A 355 -0.30 20.15 -34.55
CA ASP A 355 -0.36 21.50 -35.13
C ASP A 355 -1.62 22.30 -34.74
N THR A 356 -2.75 21.61 -34.58
CA THR A 356 -4.02 22.20 -34.12
C THR A 356 -3.90 22.83 -32.72
N ALA A 357 -3.16 22.19 -31.81
CA ALA A 357 -2.93 22.70 -30.47
C ALA A 357 -1.99 23.92 -30.46
N MET A 358 -1.10 24.02 -31.45
CA MET A 358 -0.16 25.14 -31.60
C MET A 358 -0.86 26.41 -32.07
N VAL A 359 -1.73 26.29 -33.09
CA VAL A 359 -2.56 27.40 -33.58
C VAL A 359 -3.59 27.82 -32.52
N GLY A 360 -4.12 26.84 -31.80
CA GLY A 360 -5.06 27.02 -30.71
C GLY A 360 -6.52 26.88 -31.14
N HIS A 361 -7.34 26.47 -30.18
CA HIS A 361 -8.75 26.18 -30.36
C HIS A 361 -9.59 27.05 -29.43
N LYS A 362 -10.63 27.70 -30.00
CA LYS A 362 -11.53 28.58 -29.25
C LYS A 362 -12.71 27.77 -28.74
N ILE A 363 -12.84 27.69 -27.42
CA ILE A 363 -14.00 27.10 -26.75
C ILE A 363 -14.70 28.22 -25.98
N ASP A 364 -15.96 28.47 -26.30
CA ASP A 364 -16.74 29.60 -25.80
C ASP A 364 -16.07 30.96 -26.14
N LYS A 365 -15.57 31.66 -25.12
CA LYS A 365 -14.83 32.93 -25.21
C LYS A 365 -13.32 32.76 -24.96
N THR A 366 -12.84 31.55 -24.68
CA THR A 366 -11.44 31.31 -24.29
C THR A 366 -10.68 30.62 -25.42
N ILE A 367 -9.52 31.17 -25.79
CA ILE A 367 -8.58 30.52 -26.71
C ILE A 367 -7.62 29.67 -25.88
N TYR A 368 -7.61 28.38 -26.17
CA TYR A 368 -6.66 27.40 -25.64
C TYR A 368 -5.58 27.14 -26.68
N SER A 369 -4.31 27.36 -26.33
CA SER A 369 -3.18 27.02 -27.19
C SER A 369 -2.05 26.41 -26.34
N ALA A 370 -1.29 25.49 -26.93
CA ALA A 370 -0.18 24.83 -26.26
C ALA A 370 0.90 25.82 -25.79
N PRO A 371 1.32 26.85 -26.56
CA PRO A 371 2.31 27.83 -26.09
C PRO A 371 1.83 28.63 -24.88
N LYS A 372 0.55 29.04 -24.86
CA LYS A 372 -0.04 29.77 -23.73
C LYS A 372 -0.11 28.90 -22.48
N ALA A 373 -0.55 27.65 -22.64
CA ALA A 373 -0.61 26.69 -21.55
C ALA A 373 0.78 26.40 -20.97
N TYR A 374 1.79 26.27 -21.83
CA TYR A 374 3.18 26.06 -21.43
C TYR A 374 3.75 27.24 -20.64
N ASN A 375 3.54 28.48 -21.10
CA ASN A 375 3.98 29.67 -20.36
C ASN A 375 3.35 29.77 -18.95
N ILE A 376 2.07 29.45 -18.82
CA ILE A 376 1.39 29.38 -17.52
C ILE A 376 2.02 28.28 -16.65
N PHE A 377 2.27 27.11 -17.23
CA PHE A 377 2.92 25.99 -16.56
C PHE A 377 4.33 26.35 -16.05
N LEU A 378 5.20 26.95 -16.87
CA LEU A 378 6.55 27.38 -16.47
C LEU A 378 6.53 28.34 -15.28
N ARG A 379 5.61 29.32 -15.31
CA ARG A 379 5.41 30.28 -14.22
C ARG A 379 4.93 29.58 -12.96
N ASP A 380 3.94 28.70 -13.09
CA ASP A 380 3.33 28.01 -11.95
C ASP A 380 4.30 27.03 -11.28
N VAL A 381 5.10 26.27 -12.05
CA VAL A 381 6.17 25.42 -11.51
C VAL A 381 7.23 26.24 -10.79
N SER A 382 7.59 27.41 -11.34
CA SER A 382 8.56 28.29 -10.69
C SER A 382 8.06 28.91 -9.38
N LYS A 383 6.74 29.02 -9.18
CA LYS A 383 6.15 29.56 -7.94
C LYS A 383 6.21 28.57 -6.78
N ILE A 384 6.07 27.27 -7.05
CA ILE A 384 6.06 26.21 -6.03
C ILE A 384 7.31 26.26 -5.12
N TYR A 385 8.44 26.66 -5.69
CA TYR A 385 9.74 26.74 -4.98
C TYR A 385 10.20 28.18 -4.70
N LYS A 386 9.35 29.20 -4.92
CA LYS A 386 9.66 30.61 -4.61
C LYS A 386 9.10 31.09 -3.28
N GLU A 387 8.14 30.37 -2.69
CA GLU A 387 7.49 30.71 -1.41
C GLU A 387 8.17 29.99 -0.23
N ILE A 388 9.51 30.02 -0.16
CA ILE A 388 10.27 29.50 1.00
C ILE A 388 10.35 30.57 2.08
#